data_AF-A0A2E7JQW5-F1
#
_entry.id   AF-A0A2E7JQW5-F1
#
_cell.length_a   1.000
_cell.length_b   1.000
_cell.length_c   1.000
_cell.angle_alpha   90.00
_cell.angle_beta   90.00
_cell.angle_gamma   90.00
#
_symmetry.space_group_name_H-M   'P 1'
#
loop_
_entity.id
_entity.type
_entity.pdbx_description
1 polymer ?
#
loop_
_entity_poly.entity_id
_entity_poly.type
_entity_poly.pdbx_seq_one_letter_code
_entity_poly.pdbx_strand_id
1 'polypeptide(L)'
;MNPETILEKVCRALDIAIGLGANYEGLFPSIIDRSTHQMMVDMPPAIAGQRDGDRSHLGCNLIHDQAALQAMYALARALGRPDYARAADRYLQRFATHCTNTITGIFPWGEHAYWHLVEDRVADSYQLREGAGSSKMTHDHLRQAPLWLWEKLHAFNPDCVERFAEGIDGHWTAGEPLEYIRHAYIDEKRPYVRGARSCDFPRHGGFYIFDWAFAHLQTGRTDFVEQIATMLDYWWQKRDGLGLLQAESRSPADDENFYRINAPGQTLSLGVSLLESAALITGALPDLAARMRERAAVYIEGFLKAPHDLQRGIYVLLSHRDSNEVKGTMAIWGSVYGNWPACYVALLALCGHRLRTHPGLFEWAAAVGDRYIETDFPADINVPAMDAGLGLGLLADLYDLTGETRWLDGGVALAEQLMEIYMDGELPRGASGIDWYESQMGPSFLLHGLARIALLARDGRPCILAADYTAR
;
A
#
# COMPACT_ATOMS: atom_id res chain seq x y z
N MET A 1 15.56 3.40 -24.71
CA MET A 1 16.29 2.39 -23.92
C MET A 1 15.75 1.01 -24.22
N ASN A 2 16.63 0.00 -24.23
CA ASN A 2 16.24 -1.37 -24.51
C ASN A 2 15.49 -1.96 -23.30
N PRO A 3 14.27 -2.52 -23.45
CA PRO A 3 13.54 -3.19 -22.38
C PRO A 3 14.37 -4.27 -21.66
N GLU A 4 15.25 -4.97 -22.37
CA GLU A 4 16.14 -5.98 -21.77
C GLU A 4 17.10 -5.36 -20.74
N THR A 5 17.62 -4.16 -21.00
CA THR A 5 18.51 -3.47 -20.05
C THR A 5 17.79 -3.12 -18.75
N ILE A 6 16.50 -2.74 -18.83
CA ILE A 6 15.68 -2.48 -17.65
C ILE A 6 15.48 -3.78 -16.86
N LEU A 7 15.12 -4.88 -17.55
CA LEU A 7 14.91 -6.18 -16.92
C LEU A 7 16.18 -6.73 -16.27
N GLU A 8 17.34 -6.63 -16.94
CA GLU A 8 18.64 -7.03 -16.38
C GLU A 8 18.95 -6.32 -15.06
N LYS A 9 18.70 -5.00 -15.01
CA LYS A 9 18.91 -4.19 -13.80
C LYS A 9 17.93 -4.53 -12.68
N VAL A 10 16.66 -4.75 -12.99
CA VAL A 10 15.68 -5.22 -12.00
C VAL A 10 16.08 -6.60 -11.47
N CYS A 11 16.44 -7.53 -12.35
CA CYS A 11 16.93 -8.85 -11.99
C CYS A 11 18.15 -8.78 -11.07
N ARG A 12 19.11 -7.90 -11.39
CA ARG A 12 20.31 -7.72 -10.56
C ARG A 12 19.97 -7.25 -9.14
N ALA A 13 19.06 -6.29 -9.00
CA ALA A 13 18.60 -5.83 -7.69
C ALA A 13 17.90 -6.95 -6.89
N LEU A 14 17.05 -7.74 -7.57
CA LEU A 14 16.39 -8.90 -6.95
C LEU A 14 17.38 -10.00 -6.56
N ASP A 15 18.39 -10.28 -7.38
CA ASP A 15 19.45 -11.24 -7.07
C ASP A 15 20.20 -10.84 -5.78
N ILE A 16 20.45 -9.54 -5.58
CA ILE A 16 21.06 -9.01 -4.35
C ILE A 16 20.13 -9.20 -3.14
N ALA A 17 18.84 -8.85 -3.27
CA ALA A 17 17.86 -9.04 -2.20
C ALA A 17 17.75 -10.52 -1.80
N ILE A 18 17.73 -11.44 -2.77
CA ILE A 18 17.73 -12.89 -2.55
C ILE A 18 19.01 -13.33 -1.83
N GLY A 19 20.17 -12.86 -2.28
CA GLY A 19 21.46 -13.18 -1.67
C GLY A 19 21.55 -12.71 -0.22
N LEU A 20 21.09 -11.49 0.07
CA LEU A 20 20.98 -10.95 1.42
C LEU A 20 19.99 -11.74 2.27
N GLY A 21 18.82 -12.05 1.71
CA GLY A 21 17.78 -12.80 2.40
C GLY A 21 18.24 -14.20 2.83
N ALA A 22 19.20 -14.81 2.13
CA ALA A 22 19.78 -16.09 2.54
C ALA A 22 20.44 -16.04 3.93
N ASN A 23 20.93 -14.88 4.37
CA ASN A 23 21.50 -14.68 5.71
C ASN A 23 20.43 -14.55 6.80
N TYR A 24 19.17 -14.33 6.42
CA TYR A 24 18.04 -14.08 7.31
C TYR A 24 16.85 -15.01 6.98
N GLU A 25 17.17 -16.26 6.65
CA GLU A 25 16.19 -17.33 6.41
C GLU A 25 15.14 -17.02 5.33
N GLY A 26 15.49 -16.15 4.39
CA GLY A 26 14.67 -15.72 3.26
C GLY A 26 14.08 -14.31 3.39
N LEU A 27 14.13 -13.68 4.56
CA LEU A 27 13.60 -12.33 4.79
C LEU A 27 14.55 -11.24 4.29
N PHE A 28 14.03 -10.17 3.70
CA PHE A 28 14.85 -9.10 3.12
C PHE A 28 15.11 -7.98 4.13
N PRO A 29 16.37 -7.54 4.31
CA PRO A 29 16.67 -6.37 5.12
C PRO A 29 16.05 -5.10 4.56
N SER A 30 15.47 -4.28 5.44
CA SER A 30 14.77 -3.07 5.05
C SER A 30 15.70 -1.91 4.69
N ILE A 31 16.89 -1.83 5.30
CA ILE A 31 17.87 -0.78 5.05
C ILE A 31 19.20 -1.42 4.63
N ILE A 32 19.63 -1.16 3.40
CA ILE A 32 20.80 -1.82 2.79
C ILE A 32 21.76 -0.76 2.24
N ASP A 33 23.03 -0.93 2.54
CA ASP A 33 24.12 -0.17 1.93
C ASP A 33 24.30 -0.63 0.48
N ARG A 34 24.14 0.30 -0.47
CA ARG A 34 24.17 0.01 -1.91
C ARG A 34 25.56 -0.31 -2.45
N SER A 35 26.62 0.00 -1.71
CA SER A 35 28.00 -0.24 -2.13
C SER A 35 28.53 -1.59 -1.63
N THR A 36 28.16 -1.97 -0.41
CA THR A 36 28.61 -3.21 0.23
C THR A 36 27.60 -4.35 0.10
N HIS A 37 26.36 -4.02 -0.28
CA HIS A 37 25.23 -4.94 -0.30
C HIS A 37 25.05 -5.66 1.04
N GLN A 38 25.17 -4.91 2.14
CA GLN A 38 24.95 -5.39 3.51
C GLN A 38 23.83 -4.61 4.18
N MET A 39 23.11 -5.24 5.10
CA MET A 39 22.19 -4.54 5.99
C MET A 39 22.96 -3.47 6.79
N MET A 40 22.44 -2.25 6.83
CA MET A 40 23.06 -1.18 7.60
C MET A 40 22.84 -1.41 9.09
N VAL A 41 23.92 -1.37 9.87
CA VAL A 41 23.88 -1.49 11.34
C VAL A 41 23.58 -0.14 11.99
N ASP A 42 24.07 0.93 11.38
CA ASP A 42 23.78 2.31 11.77
C ASP A 42 22.63 2.84 10.92
N MET A 43 21.62 3.42 11.58
CA MET A 43 20.46 3.97 10.90
C MET A 43 20.87 5.27 10.16
N PRO A 44 20.72 5.35 8.83
CA PRO A 44 20.98 6.59 8.10
C PRO A 44 19.95 7.66 8.51
N PRO A 45 20.27 8.96 8.38
CA PRO A 45 19.35 10.04 8.73
C PRO A 45 18.07 9.97 7.89
N ALA A 46 16.94 10.31 8.49
CA ALA A 46 15.69 10.46 7.76
C ALA A 46 15.77 11.61 6.75
N ILE A 47 15.18 11.44 5.57
CA ILE A 47 14.98 12.56 4.64
C ILE A 47 13.84 13.48 5.12
N ALA A 48 13.76 14.69 4.54
CA ALA A 48 12.65 15.59 4.82
C ALA A 48 11.30 14.91 4.56
N GLY A 49 10.40 14.93 5.56
CA GLY A 49 9.06 14.34 5.46
C GLY A 49 8.98 12.84 5.78
N GLN A 50 10.11 12.14 5.98
CA GLN A 50 10.14 10.78 6.52
C GLN A 50 10.16 10.81 8.06
N ARG A 51 9.47 9.86 8.71
CA ARG A 51 9.46 9.73 10.18
C ARG A 51 10.25 8.50 10.60
N ASP A 52 11.09 8.64 11.62
CA ASP A 52 11.78 7.48 12.21
C ASP A 52 10.82 6.44 12.78
N GLY A 53 9.66 6.90 13.26
CA GLY A 53 8.57 6.04 13.76
C GLY A 53 7.86 5.21 12.71
N ASP A 54 8.36 5.15 11.47
CA ASP A 54 7.82 4.33 10.37
C ASP A 54 8.88 3.38 9.76
N ARG A 55 10.12 3.43 10.27
CA ARG A 55 11.29 2.78 9.65
C ARG A 55 11.58 1.42 10.28
N SER A 56 11.90 0.44 9.47
CA SER A 56 12.17 -0.94 9.91
C SER A 56 13.66 -1.22 10.05
N HIS A 57 14.38 -0.39 10.81
CA HIS A 57 15.83 -0.53 11.02
C HIS A 57 16.18 -1.91 11.61
N LEU A 58 17.24 -2.54 11.08
CA LEU A 58 17.64 -3.94 11.40
C LEU A 58 16.54 -4.99 11.17
N GLY A 59 15.52 -4.65 10.38
CA GLY A 59 14.30 -5.43 10.27
C GLY A 59 13.85 -5.70 8.84
N CYS A 60 12.70 -6.34 8.74
CA CYS A 60 12.00 -6.73 7.52
C CYS A 60 10.51 -6.46 7.70
N ASN A 61 9.86 -5.91 6.67
CA ASN A 61 8.44 -5.57 6.72
C ASN A 61 7.75 -6.03 5.42
N LEU A 62 6.95 -7.10 5.51
CA LEU A 62 6.29 -7.72 4.35
C LEU A 62 5.42 -6.74 3.54
N ILE A 63 4.80 -5.75 4.19
CA ILE A 63 4.00 -4.74 3.47
C ILE A 63 4.86 -3.86 2.55
N HIS A 64 6.15 -3.68 2.87
CA HIS A 64 7.08 -2.94 2.02
C HIS A 64 7.59 -3.79 0.85
N ASP A 65 7.64 -5.11 1.00
CA ASP A 65 8.29 -6.02 0.03
C ASP A 65 7.32 -6.65 -0.98
N GLN A 66 6.00 -6.57 -0.75
CA GLN A 66 4.98 -7.24 -1.56
C GLN A 66 5.09 -7.02 -3.08
N ALA A 67 5.37 -5.78 -3.52
CA ALA A 67 5.48 -5.45 -4.93
C ALA A 67 6.70 -6.13 -5.59
N ALA A 68 7.81 -6.24 -4.85
CA ALA A 68 9.00 -6.95 -5.31
C ALA A 68 8.74 -8.46 -5.38
N LEU A 69 8.06 -9.04 -4.38
CA LEU A 69 7.67 -10.46 -4.38
C LEU A 69 6.74 -10.80 -5.55
N GLN A 70 5.76 -9.93 -5.85
CA GLN A 70 4.89 -10.08 -7.03
C GLN A 70 5.70 -10.03 -8.34
N ALA A 71 6.64 -9.09 -8.45
CA ALA A 71 7.55 -9.01 -9.60
C ALA A 71 8.39 -10.29 -9.76
N MET A 72 8.92 -10.84 -8.66
CA MET A 72 9.68 -12.09 -8.66
C MET A 72 8.88 -13.26 -9.25
N TYR A 73 7.60 -13.42 -8.87
CA TYR A 73 6.75 -14.46 -9.44
C TYR A 73 6.50 -14.28 -10.95
N ALA A 74 6.30 -13.05 -11.41
CA ALA A 74 6.10 -12.78 -12.82
C ALA A 74 7.37 -13.00 -13.65
N LEU A 75 8.52 -12.50 -13.18
CA LEU A 75 9.82 -12.66 -13.83
C LEU A 75 10.27 -14.13 -13.84
N ALA A 76 9.93 -14.91 -12.82
CA ALA A 76 10.18 -16.35 -12.82
C ALA A 76 9.55 -17.05 -14.04
N ARG A 77 8.34 -16.63 -14.43
CA ARG A 77 7.65 -17.14 -15.61
C ARG A 77 8.16 -16.49 -16.89
N ALA A 78 8.27 -15.17 -16.91
CA ALA A 78 8.60 -14.39 -18.09
C ALA A 78 10.01 -14.63 -18.61
N LEU A 79 10.96 -14.95 -17.72
CA LEU A 79 12.39 -15.10 -18.03
C LEU A 79 12.91 -16.52 -17.77
N GLY A 80 12.05 -17.47 -17.37
CA GLY A 80 12.48 -18.82 -17.01
C GLY A 80 13.43 -18.85 -15.82
N ARG A 81 13.22 -18.00 -14.81
CA ARG A 81 14.00 -17.88 -13.57
C ARG A 81 13.25 -18.47 -12.36
N PRO A 82 13.09 -19.81 -12.28
CA PRO A 82 12.28 -20.43 -11.22
C PRO A 82 12.86 -20.22 -9.81
N ASP A 83 14.13 -19.82 -9.71
CA ASP A 83 14.76 -19.39 -8.46
C ASP A 83 14.08 -18.17 -7.82
N TYR A 84 13.50 -17.26 -8.61
CA TYR A 84 12.76 -16.11 -8.09
C TYR A 84 11.48 -16.53 -7.37
N ALA A 85 10.68 -17.40 -7.99
CA ALA A 85 9.48 -17.93 -7.35
C ALA A 85 9.83 -18.69 -6.05
N ARG A 86 10.91 -19.49 -6.07
CA ARG A 86 11.39 -20.20 -4.87
C ARG A 86 11.85 -19.26 -3.77
N ALA A 87 12.50 -18.15 -4.11
CA ALA A 87 12.95 -17.17 -3.12
C ALA A 87 11.77 -16.39 -2.52
N ALA A 88 10.80 -15.99 -3.33
CA ALA A 88 9.57 -15.36 -2.85
C ALA A 88 8.76 -16.32 -1.95
N ASP A 89 8.63 -17.59 -2.35
CA ASP A 89 8.00 -18.62 -1.52
C ASP A 89 8.73 -18.81 -0.19
N ARG A 90 10.08 -18.81 -0.19
CA ARG A 90 10.89 -18.91 1.03
C ARG A 90 10.64 -17.74 1.98
N TYR A 91 10.64 -16.51 1.46
CA TYR A 91 10.31 -15.31 2.23
C TYR A 91 8.93 -15.49 2.89
N LEU A 92 7.90 -15.77 2.08
CA LEU A 92 6.52 -15.80 2.55
C LEU A 92 6.27 -16.96 3.50
N GLN A 93 6.89 -18.11 3.25
CA GLN A 93 6.83 -19.25 4.15
C GLN A 93 7.47 -18.92 5.49
N ARG A 94 8.68 -18.34 5.51
CA ARG A 94 9.35 -17.92 6.75
C ARG A 94 8.49 -16.91 7.52
N PHE A 95 7.94 -15.92 6.83
CA PHE A 95 7.05 -14.96 7.47
C PHE A 95 5.83 -15.67 8.08
N ALA A 96 5.11 -16.45 7.28
CA ALA A 96 3.86 -17.12 7.67
C ALA A 96 4.04 -18.14 8.81
N THR A 97 5.16 -18.84 8.91
CA THR A 97 5.37 -19.91 9.90
C THR A 97 6.14 -19.47 11.14
N HIS A 98 6.93 -18.38 11.05
CA HIS A 98 7.79 -17.91 12.13
C HIS A 98 7.38 -16.55 12.68
N CYS A 99 7.16 -15.57 11.80
CA CYS A 99 6.96 -14.17 12.21
C CYS A 99 5.55 -13.89 12.74
N THR A 100 4.57 -14.69 12.35
CA THR A 100 3.13 -14.44 12.62
C THR A 100 2.62 -15.00 13.94
N ASN A 101 3.42 -15.76 14.69
CA ASN A 101 3.02 -16.36 15.96
C ASN A 101 3.05 -15.33 17.12
N THR A 102 2.26 -14.27 17.00
CA THR A 102 2.14 -13.19 17.99
C THR A 102 1.03 -13.47 19.00
N ILE A 103 1.02 -12.74 20.12
CA ILE A 103 0.04 -12.93 21.20
C ILE A 103 -1.39 -12.66 20.70
N THR A 104 -1.57 -11.63 19.88
CA THR A 104 -2.89 -11.26 19.33
C THR A 104 -3.21 -11.92 18.00
N GLY A 105 -2.22 -12.54 17.33
CA GLY A 105 -2.37 -13.07 15.97
C GLY A 105 -2.14 -12.02 14.88
N ILE A 106 -2.11 -10.73 15.24
CA ILE A 106 -1.77 -9.64 14.32
C ILE A 106 -0.30 -9.74 13.92
N PHE A 107 -0.01 -9.54 12.64
CA PHE A 107 1.34 -9.69 12.10
C PHE A 107 2.25 -8.51 12.45
N PRO A 108 3.57 -8.75 12.60
CA PRO A 108 4.57 -7.70 12.75
C PRO A 108 4.89 -7.09 11.38
N TRP A 109 3.91 -6.37 10.82
CA TRP A 109 4.02 -5.63 9.57
C TRP A 109 3.25 -4.31 9.67
N GLY A 110 3.30 -3.49 8.62
CA GLY A 110 2.50 -2.26 8.54
C GLY A 110 3.32 -0.99 8.77
N GLU A 111 2.71 0.06 9.35
CA GLU A 111 3.39 1.37 9.48
C GLU A 111 4.47 1.31 10.56
N HIS A 112 4.14 0.73 11.72
CA HIS A 112 5.01 0.80 12.89
C HIS A 112 5.71 -0.50 13.24
N ALA A 113 5.11 -1.65 12.93
CA ALA A 113 5.63 -2.97 13.30
C ALA A 113 6.38 -3.65 12.15
N TYR A 114 7.39 -4.43 12.52
CA TYR A 114 8.21 -5.21 11.60
C TYR A 114 8.86 -6.39 12.33
N TRP A 115 9.43 -7.34 11.57
CA TRP A 115 10.25 -8.41 12.15
C TRP A 115 11.71 -7.95 12.27
N HIS A 116 12.27 -7.96 13.47
CA HIS A 116 13.67 -7.63 13.70
C HIS A 116 14.56 -8.81 13.31
N LEU A 117 15.46 -8.64 12.34
CA LEU A 117 16.21 -9.74 11.74
C LEU A 117 17.35 -10.23 12.64
N VAL A 118 17.97 -9.33 13.42
CA VAL A 118 19.06 -9.70 14.34
C VAL A 118 18.53 -10.34 15.62
N GLU A 119 17.52 -9.75 16.24
CA GLU A 119 16.94 -10.23 17.49
C GLU A 119 15.86 -11.31 17.30
N ASP A 120 15.49 -11.59 16.04
CA ASP A 120 14.50 -12.59 15.63
C ASP A 120 13.19 -12.51 16.44
N ARG A 121 12.60 -11.30 16.46
CA ARG A 121 11.37 -10.99 17.20
C ARG A 121 10.58 -9.86 16.55
N VAL A 122 9.35 -9.66 17.03
CA VAL A 122 8.57 -8.45 16.75
C VAL A 122 9.32 -7.21 17.25
N ALA A 123 9.40 -6.19 16.41
CA ALA A 123 9.87 -4.85 16.77
C ALA A 123 8.91 -3.77 16.29
N ASP A 124 9.09 -2.59 16.85
CA ASP A 124 8.23 -1.43 16.68
C ASP A 124 9.10 -0.19 16.50
N SER A 125 8.79 0.58 15.47
CA SER A 125 9.59 1.74 15.05
C SER A 125 9.37 2.97 15.92
N TYR A 126 8.34 3.02 16.78
CA TYR A 126 8.28 4.07 17.81
C TYR A 126 9.41 3.94 18.81
N GLN A 127 10.01 2.77 19.00
CA GLN A 127 11.21 2.62 19.83
C GLN A 127 12.41 3.39 19.25
N LEU A 128 12.44 3.58 17.92
CA LEU A 128 13.46 4.40 17.25
C LEU A 128 13.23 5.90 17.50
N ARG A 129 11.97 6.32 17.59
CA ARG A 129 11.58 7.72 17.83
C ARG A 129 11.64 8.12 19.31
N GLU A 130 11.20 7.24 20.20
CA GLU A 130 10.91 7.55 21.61
C GLU A 130 11.91 6.91 22.58
N GLY A 131 12.76 6.00 22.10
CA GLY A 131 13.73 5.25 22.90
C GLY A 131 13.24 3.87 23.32
N ALA A 132 14.19 3.00 23.71
CA ALA A 132 13.89 1.65 24.14
C ALA A 132 13.04 1.63 25.43
N GLY A 133 11.93 0.88 25.41
CA GLY A 133 11.05 0.67 26.57
C GLY A 133 9.85 1.63 26.69
N SER A 134 9.66 2.56 25.76
CA SER A 134 8.55 3.54 25.80
C SER A 134 7.29 3.12 25.03
N SER A 135 7.42 2.32 23.97
CA SER A 135 6.29 1.94 23.10
C SER A 135 5.93 0.45 23.20
N LYS A 136 4.62 0.18 23.19
CA LYS A 136 4.08 -1.16 22.99
C LYS A 136 4.12 -1.50 21.51
N MET A 137 4.20 -2.79 21.17
CA MET A 137 4.26 -3.23 19.79
C MET A 137 2.94 -2.89 19.07
N THR A 138 3.00 -1.93 18.16
CA THR A 138 1.83 -1.32 17.54
C THR A 138 1.72 -1.75 16.09
N HIS A 139 0.63 -2.42 15.77
CA HIS A 139 0.23 -2.66 14.40
C HIS A 139 -0.54 -1.46 13.85
N ASP A 140 -0.27 -1.11 12.59
CA ASP A 140 -1.10 -0.24 11.76
C ASP A 140 -1.17 -0.87 10.37
N HIS A 141 -2.38 -1.15 9.88
CA HIS A 141 -2.57 -1.81 8.57
C HIS A 141 -2.27 -0.82 7.41
N LEU A 142 -0.99 -0.51 7.20
CA LEU A 142 -0.51 0.59 6.34
C LEU A 142 -1.06 0.57 4.91
N ARG A 143 -1.26 -0.63 4.35
CA ARG A 143 -1.69 -0.91 2.98
C ARG A 143 -2.61 -2.11 2.94
N GLN A 144 -3.46 -2.22 1.93
CA GLN A 144 -4.24 -3.43 1.69
C GLN A 144 -3.35 -4.58 1.21
N ALA A 145 -3.44 -5.73 1.87
CA ALA A 145 -2.81 -6.95 1.39
C ALA A 145 -3.62 -7.52 0.19
N PRO A 146 -2.98 -7.81 -0.96
CA PRO A 146 -3.68 -8.30 -2.13
C PRO A 146 -4.09 -9.78 -1.96
N LEU A 147 -5.12 -10.21 -2.71
CA LEU A 147 -5.64 -11.59 -2.63
C LEU A 147 -4.55 -12.66 -2.77
N TRP A 148 -3.64 -12.49 -3.74
CA TRP A 148 -2.57 -13.47 -3.98
C TRP A 148 -1.65 -13.66 -2.76
N LEU A 149 -1.46 -12.60 -1.97
CA LEU A 149 -0.64 -12.65 -0.76
C LEU A 149 -1.35 -13.46 0.32
N TRP A 150 -2.63 -13.19 0.54
CA TRP A 150 -3.46 -13.97 1.46
C TRP A 150 -3.53 -15.45 1.07
N GLU A 151 -3.71 -15.76 -0.21
CA GLU A 151 -3.68 -17.13 -0.73
C GLU A 151 -2.35 -17.83 -0.45
N LYS A 152 -1.23 -17.14 -0.61
CA LYS A 152 0.11 -17.67 -0.30
C LYS A 152 0.30 -17.92 1.19
N LEU A 153 -0.03 -16.94 2.03
CA LEU A 153 0.09 -17.07 3.48
C LEU A 153 -0.79 -18.21 4.01
N HIS A 154 -2.03 -18.32 3.52
CA HIS A 154 -2.93 -19.43 3.85
C HIS A 154 -2.37 -20.78 3.40
N ALA A 155 -1.82 -20.87 2.18
CA ALA A 155 -1.23 -22.13 1.70
C ALA A 155 -0.03 -22.59 2.53
N PHE A 156 0.76 -21.67 3.10
CA PHE A 156 1.89 -22.00 3.96
C PHE A 156 1.51 -22.26 5.41
N ASN A 157 0.55 -21.50 5.94
CA ASN A 157 0.08 -21.61 7.32
C ASN A 157 -1.37 -21.10 7.43
N PRO A 158 -2.39 -21.97 7.26
CA PRO A 158 -3.80 -21.56 7.36
C PRO A 158 -4.13 -20.86 8.68
N ASP A 159 -3.58 -21.36 9.79
CA ASP A 159 -3.83 -20.85 11.14
C ASP A 159 -3.38 -19.38 11.29
N CYS A 160 -2.34 -18.94 10.58
CA CYS A 160 -1.89 -17.55 10.70
C CYS A 160 -2.90 -16.56 10.11
N VAL A 161 -3.61 -16.94 9.05
CA VAL A 161 -4.63 -16.09 8.43
C VAL A 161 -5.86 -15.99 9.33
N GLU A 162 -6.33 -17.10 9.89
CA GLU A 162 -7.44 -17.08 10.83
C GLU A 162 -7.11 -16.23 12.06
N ARG A 163 -5.94 -16.46 12.67
CA ARG A 163 -5.48 -15.68 13.83
C ARG A 163 -5.28 -14.21 13.53
N PHE A 164 -4.82 -13.86 12.33
CA PHE A 164 -4.74 -12.46 11.92
C PHE A 164 -6.12 -11.82 11.92
N ALA A 165 -7.10 -12.47 11.29
CA ALA A 165 -8.47 -12.00 11.21
C ALA A 165 -9.14 -11.85 12.59
N GLU A 166 -8.88 -12.77 13.52
CA GLU A 166 -9.26 -12.61 14.94
C GLU A 166 -8.56 -11.41 15.59
N GLY A 167 -7.27 -11.23 15.29
CA GLY A 167 -6.47 -10.13 15.83
C GLY A 167 -6.94 -8.75 15.36
N ILE A 168 -7.54 -8.63 14.17
CA ILE A 168 -8.07 -7.35 13.67
C ILE A 168 -9.07 -6.73 14.64
N ASP A 169 -9.81 -7.52 15.42
CA ASP A 169 -10.73 -7.02 16.45
C ASP A 169 -10.06 -6.11 17.49
N GLY A 170 -8.75 -6.24 17.68
CA GLY A 170 -7.95 -5.36 18.54
C GLY A 170 -7.93 -3.89 18.12
N HIS A 171 -8.39 -3.58 16.89
CA HIS A 171 -8.55 -2.21 16.40
C HIS A 171 -9.84 -1.53 16.88
N TRP A 172 -10.80 -2.28 17.44
CA TRP A 172 -11.92 -1.66 18.16
C TRP A 172 -11.42 -1.06 19.48
N THR A 173 -11.79 0.19 19.75
CA THR A 173 -11.40 0.89 20.98
C THR A 173 -12.33 0.58 22.14
N ALA A 174 -11.84 0.74 23.36
CA ALA A 174 -12.69 0.62 24.54
C ALA A 174 -13.73 1.75 24.64
N GLY A 175 -14.96 1.42 25.07
CA GLY A 175 -16.00 2.38 25.43
C GLY A 175 -17.16 2.49 24.44
N GLU A 176 -18.10 3.39 24.75
CA GLU A 176 -19.29 3.68 23.95
C GLU A 176 -19.32 5.17 23.54
N PRO A 177 -19.83 5.53 22.35
CA PRO A 177 -20.31 4.65 21.28
C PRO A 177 -19.18 3.83 20.66
N LEU A 178 -19.46 2.73 19.95
CA LEU A 178 -18.45 1.94 19.23
C LEU A 178 -17.59 2.82 18.29
N GLU A 179 -16.27 2.68 18.39
CA GLU A 179 -15.25 3.43 17.64
C GLU A 179 -14.07 2.50 17.38
N TYR A 180 -13.52 2.46 16.16
CA TYR A 180 -12.25 1.78 15.88
C TYR A 180 -11.11 2.80 15.79
N ILE A 181 -9.89 2.32 15.70
CA ILE A 181 -8.69 3.11 15.46
C ILE A 181 -7.78 2.31 14.53
N ARG A 182 -6.91 2.98 13.77
CA ARG A 182 -5.93 2.31 12.91
C ARG A 182 -4.87 1.48 13.65
N HIS A 183 -4.78 1.60 14.98
CA HIS A 183 -3.77 0.95 15.82
C HIS A 183 -4.30 -0.23 16.62
N ALA A 184 -3.54 -1.32 16.69
CA ALA A 184 -3.80 -2.45 17.58
C ALA A 184 -2.51 -2.99 18.20
N TYR A 185 -2.62 -3.61 19.38
CA TYR A 185 -1.44 -4.12 20.09
C TYR A 185 -1.13 -5.51 19.53
N ILE A 186 0.15 -5.79 19.31
CA ILE A 186 0.60 -7.11 18.84
C ILE A 186 0.90 -8.04 20.02
N ASP A 187 1.37 -7.47 21.12
CA ASP A 187 1.88 -8.16 22.31
C ASP A 187 0.86 -8.23 23.46
N GLU A 188 -0.34 -7.66 23.30
CA GLU A 188 -1.34 -7.62 24.38
C GLU A 188 -2.78 -7.69 23.85
N LYS A 189 -3.59 -8.62 24.39
CA LYS A 189 -5.01 -8.74 24.07
C LYS A 189 -5.84 -7.73 24.87
N ARG A 190 -5.81 -6.47 24.44
CA ARG A 190 -6.74 -5.44 24.94
C ARG A 190 -7.01 -4.36 23.90
N PRO A 191 -8.17 -3.68 23.98
CA PRO A 191 -8.47 -2.53 23.14
C PRO A 191 -7.49 -1.36 23.37
N TYR A 192 -7.31 -0.55 22.33
CA TYR A 192 -6.68 0.76 22.47
C TYR A 192 -7.54 1.71 23.31
N VAL A 193 -6.87 2.56 24.10
CA VAL A 193 -7.50 3.65 24.86
C VAL A 193 -7.78 4.81 23.91
N ARG A 194 -9.01 5.34 23.95
CA ARG A 194 -9.39 6.47 23.09
C ARG A 194 -8.57 7.73 23.40
N GLY A 195 -8.05 8.34 22.35
CA GLY A 195 -7.45 9.67 22.39
C GLY A 195 -8.46 10.78 22.11
N ALA A 196 -7.96 12.02 22.03
CA ALA A 196 -8.76 13.19 21.63
C ALA A 196 -9.26 13.10 20.18
N ARG A 197 -8.47 12.45 19.32
CA ARG A 197 -8.81 12.08 17.94
C ARG A 197 -9.19 10.60 17.88
N SER A 198 -10.10 10.23 16.98
CA SER A 198 -10.49 8.84 16.77
C SER A 198 -9.45 8.06 15.96
N CYS A 199 -8.77 8.70 14.99
CA CYS A 199 -7.78 8.04 14.14
C CYS A 199 -8.35 6.80 13.40
N ASP A 200 -9.66 6.80 13.16
CA ASP A 200 -10.43 5.82 12.39
C ASP A 200 -10.44 6.25 10.93
N PHE A 201 -9.41 5.90 10.18
CA PHE A 201 -9.32 6.32 8.79
C PHE A 201 -10.19 5.39 7.91
N PRO A 202 -11.11 5.91 7.08
CA PRO A 202 -12.01 5.08 6.27
C PRO A 202 -11.34 3.96 5.48
N ARG A 203 -10.14 4.21 4.95
CA ARG A 203 -9.37 3.23 4.17
C ARG A 203 -9.10 1.94 4.96
N HIS A 204 -8.75 2.06 6.23
CA HIS A 204 -8.44 0.91 7.10
C HIS A 204 -9.66 0.02 7.31
N GLY A 205 -10.86 0.62 7.43
CA GLY A 205 -12.11 -0.14 7.49
C GLY A 205 -12.33 -0.99 6.23
N GLY A 206 -11.87 -0.50 5.06
CA GLY A 206 -11.87 -1.28 3.81
C GLY A 206 -10.92 -2.47 3.87
N PHE A 207 -9.71 -2.30 4.41
CA PHE A 207 -8.72 -3.37 4.54
C PHE A 207 -9.24 -4.47 5.45
N TYR A 208 -9.74 -4.11 6.63
CA TYR A 208 -10.30 -5.06 7.59
C TYR A 208 -11.46 -5.87 6.99
N ILE A 209 -12.36 -5.22 6.24
CA ILE A 209 -13.46 -5.90 5.54
C ILE A 209 -12.92 -6.92 4.53
N PHE A 210 -11.86 -6.59 3.79
CA PHE A 210 -11.24 -7.50 2.83
C PHE A 210 -10.58 -8.70 3.51
N ASP A 211 -9.86 -8.47 4.61
CA ASP A 211 -9.16 -9.52 5.35
C ASP A 211 -10.15 -10.49 6.02
N TRP A 212 -11.19 -9.96 6.68
CA TRP A 212 -12.28 -10.78 7.23
C TRP A 212 -13.05 -11.53 6.14
N ALA A 213 -13.25 -10.92 4.97
CA ALA A 213 -13.92 -11.58 3.85
C ALA A 213 -13.12 -12.79 3.36
N PHE A 214 -11.79 -12.66 3.23
CA PHE A 214 -10.93 -13.78 2.89
C PHE A 214 -10.96 -14.86 3.97
N ALA A 215 -10.79 -14.49 5.24
CA ALA A 215 -10.80 -15.44 6.36
C ALA A 215 -12.14 -16.19 6.49
N HIS A 216 -13.27 -15.51 6.27
CA HIS A 216 -14.58 -16.14 6.22
C HIS A 216 -14.66 -17.22 5.15
N LEU A 217 -14.15 -16.96 3.94
CA LEU A 217 -14.18 -17.94 2.86
C LEU A 217 -13.32 -19.18 3.15
N GLN A 218 -12.23 -19.02 3.90
CA GLN A 218 -11.37 -20.16 4.28
C GLN A 218 -11.94 -20.98 5.44
N THR A 219 -12.63 -20.33 6.39
CA THR A 219 -13.00 -20.95 7.68
C THR A 219 -14.49 -21.24 7.83
N GLY A 220 -15.35 -20.54 7.08
CA GLY A 220 -16.81 -20.57 7.25
C GLY A 220 -17.31 -19.85 8.51
N ARG A 221 -16.44 -19.17 9.25
CA ARG A 221 -16.77 -18.49 10.51
C ARG A 221 -17.71 -17.30 10.30
N THR A 222 -18.80 -17.26 11.05
CA THR A 222 -19.86 -16.24 10.90
C THR A 222 -19.59 -14.98 11.69
N ASP A 223 -18.77 -15.02 12.74
CA ASP A 223 -18.34 -13.85 13.49
C ASP A 223 -17.55 -12.86 12.60
N PHE A 224 -16.77 -13.35 11.63
CA PHE A 224 -16.17 -12.48 10.61
C PHE A 224 -17.21 -11.76 9.74
N VAL A 225 -18.35 -12.40 9.46
CA VAL A 225 -19.46 -11.78 8.72
C VAL A 225 -20.11 -10.67 9.55
N GLU A 226 -20.24 -10.87 10.85
CA GLU A 226 -20.74 -9.87 11.80
C GLU A 226 -19.79 -8.67 11.89
N GLN A 227 -18.47 -8.89 11.94
CA GLN A 227 -17.45 -7.84 11.90
C GLN A 227 -17.53 -7.03 10.60
N ILE A 228 -17.63 -7.71 9.45
CA ILE A 228 -17.80 -7.05 8.15
C ILE A 228 -19.06 -6.17 8.14
N ALA A 229 -20.20 -6.69 8.61
CA ALA A 229 -21.44 -5.94 8.64
C ALA A 229 -21.33 -4.70 9.53
N THR A 230 -20.71 -4.85 10.71
CA THR A 230 -20.48 -3.77 11.67
C THR A 230 -19.60 -2.67 11.08
N MET A 231 -18.45 -3.02 10.50
CA MET A 231 -17.55 -2.05 9.85
C MET A 231 -18.20 -1.37 8.64
N LEU A 232 -18.99 -2.12 7.87
CA LEU A 232 -19.72 -1.58 6.72
C LEU A 232 -20.74 -0.52 7.16
N ASP A 233 -21.42 -0.71 8.30
CA ASP A 233 -22.37 0.25 8.89
C ASP A 233 -21.69 1.46 9.55
N TYR A 234 -20.48 1.27 10.09
CA TYR A 234 -19.74 2.31 10.81
C TYR A 234 -19.62 3.63 10.05
N TRP A 235 -19.16 3.59 8.80
CA TRP A 235 -18.98 4.79 7.97
C TRP A 235 -20.23 5.28 7.28
N TRP A 236 -21.22 4.41 7.11
CA TRP A 236 -22.37 4.70 6.27
C TRP A 236 -23.06 5.97 6.74
N GLN A 237 -23.43 6.09 8.01
CA GLN A 237 -24.11 7.26 8.53
C GLN A 237 -23.22 8.50 8.69
N LYS A 238 -21.89 8.37 8.50
CA LYS A 238 -20.92 9.45 8.71
C LYS A 238 -20.61 10.25 7.45
N ARG A 239 -21.03 9.76 6.28
CA ARG A 239 -20.87 10.46 5.00
C ARG A 239 -21.61 11.80 4.95
N ASP A 240 -21.14 12.73 4.14
CA ASP A 240 -21.88 13.94 3.82
C ASP A 240 -22.90 13.74 2.69
N GLY A 241 -23.55 14.82 2.26
CA GLY A 241 -24.54 14.77 1.18
C GLY A 241 -23.98 14.43 -0.20
N LEU A 242 -22.67 14.56 -0.40
CA LEU A 242 -21.99 14.15 -1.64
C LEU A 242 -21.59 12.67 -1.61
N GLY A 243 -21.56 12.06 -0.42
CA GLY A 243 -21.03 10.72 -0.20
C GLY A 243 -19.56 10.71 0.22
N LEU A 244 -18.97 11.87 0.53
CA LEU A 244 -17.61 11.97 1.04
C LEU A 244 -17.54 11.62 2.52
N LEU A 245 -16.40 11.05 2.92
CA LEU A 245 -16.06 10.75 4.30
C LEU A 245 -15.01 11.73 4.81
N GLN A 246 -15.12 12.04 6.10
CA GLN A 246 -14.07 12.75 6.81
C GLN A 246 -12.79 11.90 6.89
N ALA A 247 -11.65 12.57 7.04
CA ALA A 247 -10.38 11.90 7.32
C ALA A 247 -10.48 11.01 8.56
N GLU A 248 -11.20 11.45 9.59
CA GLU A 248 -11.54 10.69 10.79
C GLU A 248 -12.91 11.16 11.34
N SER A 249 -13.58 10.32 12.12
CA SER A 249 -14.93 10.62 12.59
C SER A 249 -14.97 11.63 13.74
N ARG A 250 -13.90 11.73 14.53
CA ARG A 250 -13.82 12.60 15.70
C ARG A 250 -12.43 13.23 15.83
N SER A 251 -12.43 14.55 15.99
CA SER A 251 -11.26 15.39 16.23
C SER A 251 -11.63 16.60 17.09
N PRO A 252 -10.69 17.18 17.85
CA PRO A 252 -10.90 18.43 18.57
C PRO A 252 -11.34 19.56 17.63
N ALA A 253 -12.21 20.46 18.10
CA ALA A 253 -12.75 21.54 17.27
C ALA A 253 -11.70 22.58 16.84
N ASP A 254 -10.60 22.68 17.59
CA ASP A 254 -9.43 23.50 17.32
C ASP A 254 -8.35 22.78 16.50
N ASP A 255 -8.56 21.51 16.13
CA ASP A 255 -7.68 20.80 15.22
C ASP A 255 -7.95 21.23 13.78
N GLU A 256 -7.24 22.27 13.34
CA GLU A 256 -7.34 22.80 11.99
C GLU A 256 -7.04 21.75 10.93
N ASN A 257 -6.30 20.67 11.22
CA ASN A 257 -5.87 19.64 10.28
C ASN A 257 -6.92 18.55 10.04
N PHE A 258 -7.75 18.25 11.03
CA PHE A 258 -8.69 17.11 10.97
C PHE A 258 -10.14 17.44 11.30
N TYR A 259 -10.43 18.58 11.94
CA TYR A 259 -11.79 18.96 12.28
C TYR A 259 -12.63 19.30 11.05
N ARG A 260 -13.68 18.51 10.80
CA ARG A 260 -14.60 18.66 9.66
C ARG A 260 -13.88 18.67 8.30
N ILE A 261 -12.87 17.80 8.16
CA ILE A 261 -12.09 17.67 6.93
C ILE A 261 -12.44 16.38 6.22
N ASN A 262 -12.91 16.48 4.99
CA ASN A 262 -13.12 15.36 4.07
C ASN A 262 -11.81 14.90 3.45
N ALA A 263 -11.67 13.58 3.26
CA ALA A 263 -10.54 12.95 2.60
C ALA A 263 -11.02 12.11 1.39
N PRO A 264 -11.11 12.71 0.18
CA PRO A 264 -11.62 12.02 -1.00
C PRO A 264 -10.86 10.73 -1.32
N GLY A 265 -9.52 10.72 -1.23
CA GLY A 265 -8.71 9.52 -1.48
C GLY A 265 -9.02 8.36 -0.53
N GLN A 266 -9.25 8.65 0.76
CA GLN A 266 -9.64 7.61 1.73
C GLN A 266 -11.08 7.12 1.49
N THR A 267 -11.97 8.01 1.04
CA THR A 267 -13.33 7.66 0.63
C THR A 267 -13.29 6.69 -0.56
N LEU A 268 -12.47 6.98 -1.58
CA LEU A 268 -12.27 6.09 -2.72
C LEU A 268 -11.68 4.75 -2.28
N SER A 269 -10.68 4.76 -1.38
CA SER A 269 -10.05 3.52 -0.91
C SER A 269 -11.06 2.58 -0.26
N LEU A 270 -11.90 3.09 0.65
CA LEU A 270 -12.98 2.29 1.21
C LEU A 270 -13.92 1.77 0.10
N GLY A 271 -14.35 2.64 -0.81
CA GLY A 271 -15.23 2.27 -1.92
C GLY A 271 -14.67 1.13 -2.78
N VAL A 272 -13.39 1.18 -3.14
CA VAL A 272 -12.76 0.13 -3.96
C VAL A 272 -12.53 -1.15 -3.16
N SER A 273 -12.10 -1.07 -1.90
CA SER A 273 -11.98 -2.27 -1.05
C SER A 273 -13.33 -3.00 -0.93
N LEU A 274 -14.45 -2.26 -0.82
CA LEU A 274 -15.79 -2.85 -0.84
C LEU A 274 -16.11 -3.56 -2.16
N LEU A 275 -15.68 -3.04 -3.32
CA LEU A 275 -15.86 -3.72 -4.60
C LEU A 275 -15.06 -5.03 -4.67
N GLU A 276 -13.82 -5.03 -4.18
CA GLU A 276 -12.99 -6.23 -4.13
C GLU A 276 -13.57 -7.28 -3.19
N SER A 277 -13.93 -6.89 -1.97
CA SER A 277 -14.56 -7.79 -1.00
C SER A 277 -15.88 -8.34 -1.53
N ALA A 278 -16.68 -7.51 -2.20
CA ALA A 278 -17.92 -7.96 -2.83
C ALA A 278 -17.65 -8.98 -3.94
N ALA A 279 -16.64 -8.76 -4.78
CA ALA A 279 -16.25 -9.72 -5.81
C ALA A 279 -15.80 -11.05 -5.20
N LEU A 280 -15.06 -10.99 -4.09
CA LEU A 280 -14.55 -12.15 -3.37
C LEU A 280 -15.68 -13.00 -2.76
N ILE A 281 -16.65 -12.37 -2.08
CA ILE A 281 -17.67 -13.11 -1.30
C ILE A 281 -19.00 -13.31 -2.02
N THR A 282 -19.17 -12.82 -3.26
CA THR A 282 -20.48 -12.81 -3.94
C THR A 282 -21.15 -14.17 -4.08
N GLY A 283 -20.36 -15.26 -4.11
CA GLY A 283 -20.89 -16.63 -4.17
C GLY A 283 -21.38 -17.16 -2.83
N ALA A 284 -20.75 -16.76 -1.72
CA ALA A 284 -21.07 -17.22 -0.37
C ALA A 284 -22.10 -16.32 0.33
N LEU A 285 -22.00 -15.00 0.14
CA LEU A 285 -22.78 -13.99 0.84
C LEU A 285 -23.34 -12.94 -0.16
N PRO A 286 -24.27 -13.33 -1.06
CA PRO A 286 -24.72 -12.48 -2.16
C PRO A 286 -25.37 -11.16 -1.70
N ASP A 287 -26.16 -11.18 -0.62
CA ASP A 287 -26.83 -9.98 -0.10
C ASP A 287 -25.82 -8.98 0.50
N LEU A 288 -24.83 -9.49 1.23
CA LEU A 288 -23.76 -8.65 1.78
C LEU A 288 -22.91 -8.05 0.66
N ALA A 289 -22.56 -8.85 -0.36
CA ALA A 289 -21.85 -8.37 -1.54
C ALA A 289 -22.66 -7.32 -2.31
N ALA A 290 -23.99 -7.46 -2.42
CA ALA A 290 -24.85 -6.46 -3.04
C ALA A 290 -24.82 -5.14 -2.25
N ARG A 291 -24.94 -5.20 -0.92
CA ARG A 291 -24.84 -4.04 -0.02
C ARG A 291 -23.48 -3.36 -0.14
N MET A 292 -22.38 -4.12 -0.22
CA MET A 292 -21.03 -3.57 -0.45
C MET A 292 -20.96 -2.81 -1.78
N ARG A 293 -21.47 -3.36 -2.88
CA ARG A 293 -21.47 -2.70 -4.20
C ARG A 293 -22.32 -1.42 -4.22
N GLU A 294 -23.46 -1.43 -3.53
CA GLU A 294 -24.30 -0.24 -3.38
C GLU A 294 -23.54 0.88 -2.66
N ARG A 295 -22.94 0.58 -1.51
CA ARG A 295 -22.21 1.59 -0.72
C ARG A 295 -20.94 2.06 -1.41
N ALA A 296 -20.23 1.14 -2.08
CA ALA A 296 -19.07 1.48 -2.90
C ALA A 296 -19.41 2.52 -3.98
N ALA A 297 -20.55 2.35 -4.67
CA ALA A 297 -20.98 3.31 -5.68
C ALA A 297 -21.18 4.72 -5.09
N VAL A 298 -21.75 4.83 -3.89
CA VAL A 298 -21.92 6.14 -3.21
C VAL A 298 -20.58 6.78 -2.87
N TYR A 299 -19.61 6.00 -2.36
CA TYR A 299 -18.28 6.53 -2.03
C TYR A 299 -17.47 6.93 -3.27
N ILE A 300 -17.55 6.14 -4.35
CA ILE A 300 -16.91 6.46 -5.64
C ILE A 300 -17.50 7.75 -6.22
N GLU A 301 -18.83 7.89 -6.21
CA GLU A 301 -19.49 9.12 -6.65
C GLU A 301 -19.12 10.32 -5.77
N GLY A 302 -18.98 10.12 -4.45
CA GLY A 302 -18.50 11.16 -3.54
C GLY A 302 -17.09 11.63 -3.89
N PHE A 303 -16.16 10.70 -4.13
CA PHE A 303 -14.81 11.01 -4.59
C PHE A 303 -14.83 11.84 -5.88
N LEU A 304 -15.60 11.43 -6.90
CA LEU A 304 -15.67 12.13 -8.18
C LEU A 304 -16.33 13.53 -8.07
N LYS A 305 -17.18 13.75 -7.06
CA LYS A 305 -17.80 15.06 -6.75
C LYS A 305 -16.95 15.95 -5.85
N ALA A 306 -15.83 15.45 -5.32
CA ALA A 306 -14.88 16.30 -4.63
C ALA A 306 -14.35 17.38 -5.59
N PRO A 307 -13.81 18.50 -5.08
CA PRO A 307 -13.53 19.71 -5.85
C PRO A 307 -12.23 19.60 -6.66
N HIS A 308 -12.05 18.48 -7.37
CA HIS A 308 -10.99 18.25 -8.33
C HIS A 308 -11.13 19.22 -9.51
N ASP A 309 -10.00 19.66 -10.06
CA ASP A 309 -9.94 20.36 -11.34
C ASP A 309 -8.91 19.64 -12.22
N LEU A 310 -9.39 18.63 -12.95
CA LEU A 310 -8.54 17.77 -13.78
C LEU A 310 -7.84 18.56 -14.90
N GLN A 311 -8.47 19.63 -15.40
CA GLN A 311 -7.91 20.47 -16.46
C GLN A 311 -6.72 21.29 -15.93
N ARG A 312 -6.81 21.78 -14.70
CA ARG A 312 -5.72 22.51 -14.04
C ARG A 312 -4.74 21.61 -13.27
N GLY A 313 -4.93 20.29 -13.30
CA GLY A 313 -4.10 19.35 -12.54
C GLY A 313 -4.26 19.45 -11.02
N ILE A 314 -5.44 19.87 -10.53
CA ILE A 314 -5.75 19.94 -9.11
C ILE A 314 -6.41 18.65 -8.67
N TYR A 315 -5.66 17.82 -7.95
CA TYR A 315 -6.12 16.58 -7.35
C TYR A 315 -6.27 16.76 -5.84
N VAL A 316 -7.51 16.80 -5.35
CA VAL A 316 -7.80 17.13 -3.94
C VAL A 316 -7.42 15.98 -3.01
N LEU A 317 -6.52 16.27 -2.08
CA LEU A 317 -6.18 15.41 -0.94
C LEU A 317 -7.16 15.60 0.22
N LEU A 318 -7.45 16.86 0.55
CA LEU A 318 -8.30 17.26 1.67
C LEU A 318 -9.22 18.44 1.28
N SER A 319 -10.44 18.44 1.80
CA SER A 319 -11.39 19.56 1.64
C SER A 319 -12.21 19.80 2.91
N HIS A 320 -12.67 21.02 3.12
CA HIS A 320 -13.57 21.35 4.21
C HIS A 320 -14.97 20.77 3.95
N ARG A 321 -15.53 20.06 4.93
CA ARG A 321 -16.79 19.32 4.78
C ARG A 321 -17.99 20.20 4.41
N ASP A 322 -18.05 21.43 4.91
CA ASP A 322 -19.22 22.30 4.73
C ASP A 322 -19.20 23.14 3.46
N SER A 323 -18.01 23.62 3.09
CA SER A 323 -17.82 24.51 1.94
C SER A 323 -17.32 23.79 0.70
N ASN A 324 -16.81 22.56 0.86
CA ASN A 324 -16.01 21.87 -0.15
C ASN A 324 -14.79 22.70 -0.61
N GLU A 325 -14.29 23.59 0.25
CA GLU A 325 -13.09 24.37 -0.03
C GLU A 325 -11.86 23.44 0.00
N VAL A 326 -11.01 23.54 -1.02
CA VAL A 326 -9.78 22.75 -1.12
C VAL A 326 -8.83 23.19 -0.02
N LYS A 327 -8.40 22.23 0.79
CA LYS A 327 -7.42 22.44 1.86
C LYS A 327 -6.04 21.90 1.52
N GLY A 328 -5.99 20.81 0.77
CA GLY A 328 -4.73 20.20 0.36
C GLY A 328 -4.89 19.48 -0.97
N THR A 329 -3.83 19.47 -1.75
CA THR A 329 -3.73 18.80 -3.05
C THR A 329 -2.65 17.75 -3.04
N MET A 330 -2.83 16.69 -3.81
CA MET A 330 -1.82 15.67 -4.06
C MET A 330 -0.75 16.24 -4.99
N ALA A 331 0.52 15.94 -4.71
CA ALA A 331 1.62 16.27 -5.61
C ALA A 331 1.74 15.24 -6.74
N ILE A 332 2.40 15.61 -7.85
CA ILE A 332 2.86 14.63 -8.85
C ILE A 332 4.12 13.91 -8.35
N TRP A 333 5.05 14.67 -7.77
CA TRP A 333 6.31 14.15 -7.25
C TRP A 333 6.56 14.68 -5.84
N GLY A 334 7.22 13.89 -5.00
CA GLY A 334 7.71 14.36 -3.70
C GLY A 334 6.70 14.16 -2.57
N SER A 335 6.13 12.96 -2.48
CA SER A 335 5.29 12.59 -1.36
C SER A 335 6.06 12.65 -0.04
N VAL A 336 5.33 13.01 1.01
CA VAL A 336 5.82 13.07 2.38
C VAL A 336 4.77 12.42 3.28
N TYR A 337 5.11 12.18 4.55
CA TYR A 337 4.16 11.62 5.48
C TYR A 337 2.82 12.39 5.47
N GLY A 338 1.72 11.67 5.24
CA GLY A 338 0.36 12.22 5.19
C GLY A 338 -0.01 12.94 3.89
N ASN A 339 0.90 13.09 2.93
CA ASN A 339 0.63 13.67 1.61
C ASN A 339 1.10 12.73 0.50
N TRP A 340 0.15 12.01 -0.10
CA TRP A 340 0.41 10.99 -1.12
C TRP A 340 0.51 11.60 -2.53
N PRO A 341 1.26 10.96 -3.45
CA PRO A 341 1.32 11.41 -4.83
C PRO A 341 0.01 11.06 -5.57
N ALA A 342 -0.36 11.82 -6.60
CA ALA A 342 -1.61 11.62 -7.31
C ALA A 342 -1.69 10.22 -7.98
N CYS A 343 -0.56 9.63 -8.39
CA CYS A 343 -0.52 8.28 -8.96
C CYS A 343 -1.03 7.19 -8.00
N TYR A 344 -0.86 7.39 -6.69
CA TYR A 344 -1.36 6.50 -5.64
C TYR A 344 -2.87 6.30 -5.77
N VAL A 345 -3.59 7.42 -5.85
CA VAL A 345 -5.05 7.43 -5.99
C VAL A 345 -5.49 7.10 -7.41
N ALA A 346 -4.66 7.38 -8.42
CA ALA A 346 -4.96 7.05 -9.82
C ALA A 346 -4.97 5.55 -10.07
N LEU A 347 -3.97 4.83 -9.56
CA LEU A 347 -3.93 3.37 -9.61
C LEU A 347 -5.12 2.74 -8.91
N LEU A 348 -5.51 3.30 -7.76
CA LEU A 348 -6.72 2.89 -7.05
C LEU A 348 -7.99 3.14 -7.87
N ALA A 349 -8.09 4.27 -8.57
CA ALA A 349 -9.20 4.55 -9.48
C ALA A 349 -9.26 3.54 -10.65
N LEU A 350 -8.10 3.15 -11.21
CA LEU A 350 -8.04 2.10 -12.23
C LEU A 350 -8.42 0.72 -11.68
N CYS A 351 -8.05 0.39 -10.44
CA CYS A 351 -8.51 -0.81 -9.75
C CYS A 351 -10.05 -0.83 -9.69
N GLY A 352 -10.66 0.26 -9.21
CA GLY A 352 -12.12 0.42 -9.18
C GLY A 352 -12.76 0.26 -10.56
N HIS A 353 -12.17 0.88 -11.59
CA HIS A 353 -12.63 0.77 -12.97
C HIS A 353 -12.57 -0.67 -13.52
N ARG A 354 -11.52 -1.44 -13.19
CA ARG A 354 -11.39 -2.84 -13.62
C ARG A 354 -12.40 -3.75 -12.93
N LEU A 355 -12.69 -3.52 -11.65
CA LEU A 355 -13.69 -4.27 -10.90
C LEU A 355 -15.10 -3.95 -11.38
N ARG A 356 -15.35 -2.69 -11.74
CA ARG A 356 -16.60 -2.20 -12.29
C ARG A 356 -16.32 -1.02 -13.19
N THR A 357 -16.50 -1.20 -14.50
CA THR A 357 -16.25 -0.16 -15.51
C THR A 357 -16.93 1.15 -15.11
N HIS A 358 -16.10 2.17 -14.88
CA HIS A 358 -16.53 3.48 -14.42
C HIS A 358 -15.76 4.57 -15.19
N PRO A 359 -16.40 5.27 -16.14
CA PRO A 359 -15.72 6.27 -16.97
C PRO A 359 -15.06 7.38 -16.15
N GLY A 360 -15.75 7.91 -15.13
CA GLY A 360 -15.19 8.99 -14.30
C GLY A 360 -13.92 8.60 -13.53
N LEU A 361 -13.79 7.35 -13.06
CA LEU A 361 -12.55 6.87 -12.41
C LEU A 361 -11.41 6.76 -13.43
N PHE A 362 -11.72 6.28 -14.63
CA PHE A 362 -10.74 6.19 -15.71
C PHE A 362 -10.28 7.58 -16.17
N GLU A 363 -11.21 8.52 -16.39
CA GLU A 363 -10.90 9.91 -16.76
C GLU A 363 -10.02 10.60 -15.71
N TRP A 364 -10.32 10.40 -14.43
CA TRP A 364 -9.51 10.91 -13.33
C TRP A 364 -8.08 10.36 -13.37
N ALA A 365 -7.94 9.03 -13.52
CA ALA A 365 -6.62 8.39 -13.58
C ALA A 365 -5.83 8.76 -14.85
N ALA A 366 -6.50 8.86 -16.00
CA ALA A 366 -5.88 9.30 -17.25
C ALA A 366 -5.37 10.74 -17.16
N ALA A 367 -6.14 11.64 -16.54
CA ALA A 367 -5.70 13.02 -16.31
C ALA A 367 -4.45 13.09 -15.42
N VAL A 368 -4.33 12.23 -14.41
CA VAL A 368 -3.09 12.10 -13.63
C VAL A 368 -1.96 11.56 -14.50
N GLY A 369 -2.22 10.52 -15.31
CA GLY A 369 -1.23 9.98 -16.26
C GLY A 369 -0.66 11.04 -17.19
N ASP A 370 -1.51 11.94 -17.72
CA ASP A 370 -1.07 13.07 -18.54
C ASP A 370 -0.11 13.98 -17.77
N ARG A 371 -0.37 14.27 -16.49
CA ARG A 371 0.56 15.07 -15.67
C ARG A 371 1.90 14.39 -15.47
N TYR A 372 1.96 13.05 -15.34
CA TYR A 372 3.23 12.32 -15.23
C TYR A 372 4.04 12.34 -16.53
N ILE A 373 3.39 12.46 -17.68
CA ILE A 373 4.07 12.65 -18.97
C ILE A 373 4.56 14.09 -19.11
N GLU A 374 3.78 15.07 -18.65
CA GLU A 374 4.07 16.51 -18.85
C GLU A 374 4.98 17.13 -17.79
N THR A 375 5.05 16.56 -16.58
CA THR A 375 5.75 17.17 -15.44
C THR A 375 7.14 16.57 -15.29
N ASP A 376 8.16 17.41 -15.45
CA ASP A 376 9.55 17.03 -15.21
C ASP A 376 9.77 16.49 -13.79
N PHE A 377 10.67 15.51 -13.69
CA PHE A 377 11.10 15.00 -12.40
C PHE A 377 11.89 16.10 -11.64
N PRO A 378 11.52 16.41 -10.38
CA PRO A 378 12.13 17.52 -9.66
C PRO A 378 13.55 17.17 -9.18
N ALA A 379 14.46 18.14 -9.29
CA ALA A 379 15.86 17.98 -8.87
C ALA A 379 16.15 18.50 -7.45
N ASP A 380 15.22 19.26 -6.87
CA ASP A 380 15.39 20.02 -5.63
C ASP A 380 14.79 19.34 -4.39
N ILE A 381 14.10 18.22 -4.57
CA ILE A 381 13.50 17.44 -3.48
C ILE A 381 13.88 15.96 -3.55
N ASN A 382 13.95 15.31 -2.39
CA ASN A 382 14.12 13.87 -2.28
C ASN A 382 12.77 13.17 -2.53
N VAL A 383 12.55 12.72 -3.76
CA VAL A 383 11.34 11.98 -4.16
C VAL A 383 11.48 10.51 -3.77
N PRO A 384 10.57 9.93 -2.97
CA PRO A 384 10.60 8.50 -2.66
C PRO A 384 10.49 7.62 -3.92
N ALA A 385 11.18 6.48 -3.92
CA ALA A 385 11.12 5.51 -5.03
C ALA A 385 9.69 4.97 -5.26
N MET A 386 8.84 4.99 -4.24
CA MET A 386 7.41 4.70 -4.33
C MET A 386 6.72 5.58 -5.36
N ASP A 387 6.92 6.91 -5.32
CA ASP A 387 6.28 7.85 -6.24
C ASP A 387 6.64 7.51 -7.69
N ALA A 388 7.94 7.30 -7.93
CA ALA A 388 8.52 6.90 -9.21
C ALA A 388 7.92 5.58 -9.72
N GLY A 389 7.89 4.56 -8.86
CA GLY A 389 7.35 3.25 -9.19
C GLY A 389 5.85 3.25 -9.48
N LEU A 390 5.08 3.98 -8.68
CA LEU A 390 3.62 4.09 -8.86
C LEU A 390 3.26 4.94 -10.09
N GLY A 391 4.00 6.03 -10.36
CA GLY A 391 3.84 6.82 -11.59
C GLY A 391 4.08 5.97 -12.83
N LEU A 392 5.14 5.16 -12.82
CA LEU A 392 5.42 4.22 -13.90
C LEU A 392 4.35 3.10 -14.00
N GLY A 393 3.91 2.59 -12.86
CA GLY A 393 2.83 1.61 -12.75
C GLY A 393 1.52 2.13 -13.36
N LEU A 394 1.20 3.41 -13.15
CA LEU A 394 0.03 4.08 -13.71
C LEU A 394 0.08 4.12 -15.23
N LEU A 395 1.18 4.59 -15.81
CA LEU A 395 1.34 4.65 -17.28
C LEU A 395 1.27 3.26 -17.91
N ALA A 396 1.92 2.28 -17.29
CA ALA A 396 1.83 0.89 -17.71
C ALA A 396 0.38 0.36 -17.66
N ASP A 397 -0.42 0.75 -16.66
CA ASP A 397 -1.78 0.26 -16.51
C ASP A 397 -2.78 0.94 -17.46
N LEU A 398 -2.60 2.24 -17.71
CA LEU A 398 -3.31 2.96 -18.76
C LEU A 398 -3.03 2.36 -20.14
N TYR A 399 -1.78 2.01 -20.44
CA TYR A 399 -1.46 1.30 -21.69
C TYR A 399 -2.15 -0.07 -21.75
N ASP A 400 -2.10 -0.86 -20.68
CA ASP A 400 -2.73 -2.18 -20.63
C ASP A 400 -4.24 -2.08 -20.92
N LEU A 401 -4.93 -1.10 -20.31
CA LEU A 401 -6.36 -0.84 -20.50
C LEU A 401 -6.73 -0.32 -21.90
N THR A 402 -5.96 0.61 -22.44
CA THR A 402 -6.35 1.37 -23.64
C THR A 402 -5.68 0.88 -24.92
N GLY A 403 -4.43 0.46 -24.83
CA GLY A 403 -3.56 0.21 -25.99
C GLY A 403 -3.02 1.47 -26.66
N GLU A 404 -3.26 2.65 -26.10
CA GLU A 404 -2.73 3.91 -26.65
C GLU A 404 -1.22 3.99 -26.41
N THR A 405 -0.43 4.08 -27.48
CA THR A 405 1.04 4.03 -27.41
C THR A 405 1.64 5.16 -26.59
N ARG A 406 0.98 6.32 -26.52
CA ARG A 406 1.43 7.47 -25.70
C ARG A 406 1.75 7.09 -24.25
N TRP A 407 0.99 6.15 -23.68
CA TRP A 407 1.21 5.67 -22.32
C TRP A 407 2.44 4.76 -22.23
N LEU A 408 2.65 3.89 -23.21
CA LEU A 408 3.83 3.04 -23.28
C LEU A 408 5.09 3.89 -23.55
N ASP A 409 5.03 4.79 -24.54
CA ASP A 409 6.13 5.66 -24.93
C ASP A 409 6.52 6.59 -23.77
N GLY A 410 5.53 7.21 -23.11
CA GLY A 410 5.74 8.02 -21.90
C GLY A 410 6.29 7.19 -20.74
N GLY A 411 5.79 5.97 -20.53
CA GLY A 411 6.30 5.07 -19.51
C GLY A 411 7.75 4.63 -19.76
N VAL A 412 8.11 4.33 -21.01
CA VAL A 412 9.49 4.01 -21.40
C VAL A 412 10.40 5.21 -21.18
N ALA A 413 10.00 6.42 -21.63
CA ALA A 413 10.77 7.64 -21.39
C ALA A 413 10.97 7.93 -19.89
N LEU A 414 9.92 7.76 -19.07
CA LEU A 414 10.02 7.91 -17.63
C LEU A 414 10.95 6.85 -17.02
N ALA A 415 10.84 5.59 -17.44
CA ALA A 415 11.72 4.52 -16.97
C ALA A 415 13.20 4.82 -17.26
N GLU A 416 13.52 5.40 -18.41
CA GLU A 416 14.88 5.83 -18.76
C GLU A 416 15.44 6.83 -17.75
N GLN A 417 14.66 7.87 -17.45
CA GLN A 417 15.04 8.88 -16.47
C GLN A 417 15.19 8.27 -15.06
N LEU A 418 14.25 7.43 -14.65
CA LEU A 418 14.26 6.80 -13.33
C LEU A 418 15.43 5.82 -13.17
N MET A 419 15.84 5.15 -14.25
CA MET A 419 17.02 4.28 -14.25
C MET A 419 18.30 5.05 -13.94
N GLU A 420 18.44 6.27 -14.44
CA GLU A 420 19.58 7.14 -14.14
C GLU A 420 19.55 7.66 -12.70
N ILE A 421 18.37 7.96 -12.16
CA ILE A 421 18.22 8.56 -10.83
C ILE A 421 18.37 7.51 -9.73
N TYR A 422 17.67 6.38 -9.86
CA TYR A 422 17.54 5.40 -8.78
C TYR A 422 18.41 4.15 -8.99
N MET A 423 18.65 3.77 -10.25
CA MET A 423 19.32 2.50 -10.63
C MET A 423 20.73 2.72 -11.19
N ASP A 424 21.41 3.78 -10.73
CA ASP A 424 22.81 4.07 -11.04
C ASP A 424 23.80 3.10 -10.36
N GLY A 425 23.33 2.32 -9.38
CA GLY A 425 24.02 1.19 -8.78
C GLY A 425 23.43 -0.17 -9.18
N GLU A 426 23.70 -1.20 -8.37
CA GLU A 426 23.08 -2.53 -8.51
C GLU A 426 21.76 -2.66 -7.72
N LEU A 427 21.58 -1.82 -6.68
CA LEU A 427 20.33 -1.67 -5.93
C LEU A 427 19.70 -0.28 -6.17
N PRO A 428 18.36 -0.17 -6.15
CA PRO A 428 17.70 1.13 -6.19
C PRO A 428 17.98 1.96 -4.93
N ARG A 429 18.05 3.28 -5.08
CA ARG A 429 17.96 4.23 -3.96
C ARG A 429 16.56 4.18 -3.34
N GLY A 430 16.44 4.46 -2.04
CA GLY A 430 15.13 4.63 -1.39
C GLY A 430 14.40 5.90 -1.86
N ALA A 431 15.13 6.98 -2.12
CA ALA A 431 14.64 8.26 -2.64
C ALA A 431 15.67 8.88 -3.59
N SER A 432 15.27 9.86 -4.41
CA SER A 432 16.25 10.67 -5.13
C SER A 432 17.17 11.36 -4.13
N GLY A 433 18.47 11.45 -4.42
CA GLY A 433 19.44 12.17 -3.58
C GLY A 433 19.94 11.46 -2.30
N ILE A 434 19.56 10.20 -2.05
CA ILE A 434 20.13 9.38 -0.97
C ILE A 434 20.87 8.15 -1.51
N ASP A 435 21.85 7.61 -0.78
CA ASP A 435 22.70 6.52 -1.26
C ASP A 435 22.51 5.16 -0.58
N TRP A 436 21.37 4.97 0.07
CA TRP A 436 20.96 3.69 0.63
C TRP A 436 19.65 3.21 0.03
N TYR A 437 19.45 1.90 0.08
CA TYR A 437 18.15 1.27 -0.17
C TYR A 437 17.35 1.32 1.14
N GLU A 438 16.08 1.70 1.06
CA GLU A 438 15.16 1.66 2.19
C GLU A 438 13.77 1.20 1.74
N SER A 439 13.35 -0.01 2.15
CA SER A 439 12.10 -0.65 1.69
C SER A 439 10.87 0.20 1.99
N GLN A 440 10.87 0.94 3.11
CA GLN A 440 9.80 1.85 3.50
C GLN A 440 9.52 2.95 2.46
N MET A 441 10.56 3.43 1.76
CA MET A 441 10.42 4.44 0.70
C MET A 441 9.95 3.87 -0.64
N GLY A 442 9.64 2.57 -0.70
CA GLY A 442 9.02 1.88 -1.83
C GLY A 442 9.89 1.57 -3.06
N PRO A 443 11.19 1.25 -2.95
CA PRO A 443 11.94 0.71 -4.09
C PRO A 443 11.34 -0.57 -4.67
N SER A 444 10.53 -1.32 -3.91
CA SER A 444 9.76 -2.46 -4.41
C SER A 444 8.75 -2.07 -5.49
N PHE A 445 8.06 -0.93 -5.35
CA PHE A 445 7.18 -0.39 -6.40
C PHE A 445 7.96 0.06 -7.62
N LEU A 446 9.15 0.64 -7.42
CA LEU A 446 10.03 1.02 -8.54
C LEU A 446 10.43 -0.21 -9.35
N LEU A 447 10.93 -1.26 -8.69
CA LEU A 447 11.29 -2.52 -9.35
C LEU A 447 10.09 -3.14 -10.08
N HIS A 448 8.92 -3.12 -9.46
CA HIS A 448 7.67 -3.61 -10.06
C HIS A 448 7.29 -2.79 -11.31
N GLY A 449 7.28 -1.46 -11.21
CA GLY A 449 6.96 -0.56 -12.32
C GLY A 449 7.92 -0.72 -13.50
N LEU A 450 9.23 -0.78 -13.22
CA LEU A 450 10.29 -0.97 -14.22
C LEU A 450 10.16 -2.33 -14.92
N ALA A 451 9.94 -3.41 -14.17
CA ALA A 451 9.70 -4.72 -14.75
C ALA A 451 8.45 -4.72 -15.63
N ARG A 452 7.35 -4.12 -15.14
CA ARG A 452 6.07 -4.16 -15.86
C ARG A 452 6.11 -3.38 -17.16
N ILE A 453 6.67 -2.16 -17.17
CA ILE A 453 6.78 -1.37 -18.41
C ILE A 453 7.71 -2.05 -19.42
N ALA A 454 8.81 -2.66 -18.96
CA ALA A 454 9.74 -3.35 -19.84
C ALA A 454 9.12 -4.61 -20.45
N LEU A 455 8.38 -5.39 -19.66
CA LEU A 455 7.63 -6.54 -20.16
C LEU A 455 6.55 -6.11 -21.16
N LEU A 456 5.82 -5.01 -20.92
CA LEU A 456 4.85 -4.47 -21.89
C LEU A 456 5.52 -3.99 -23.19
N ALA A 457 6.68 -3.35 -23.10
CA ALA A 457 7.43 -2.89 -24.27
C ALA A 457 8.01 -4.05 -25.09
N ARG A 458 8.43 -5.13 -24.43
CA ARG A 458 9.01 -6.32 -25.08
C ARG A 458 7.94 -7.27 -25.63
N ASP A 459 6.96 -7.61 -24.80
CA ASP A 459 6.03 -8.72 -25.05
C ASP A 459 4.63 -8.24 -25.48
N GLY A 460 4.32 -6.95 -25.34
CA GLY A 460 3.01 -6.40 -25.61
C GLY A 460 1.98 -6.69 -24.51
N ARG A 461 0.70 -6.68 -24.89
CA ARG A 461 -0.45 -6.89 -23.98
C ARG A 461 -1.08 -8.27 -24.21
N PRO A 462 -1.64 -8.91 -23.17
CA PRO A 462 -1.65 -8.50 -21.76
C PRO A 462 -0.30 -8.72 -21.08
N CYS A 463 0.04 -7.90 -20.08
CA CYS A 463 1.28 -8.10 -19.33
C CYS A 463 1.16 -9.31 -18.37
N ILE A 464 2.22 -10.12 -18.29
CA ILE A 464 2.32 -11.23 -17.33
C ILE A 464 2.47 -10.77 -15.87
N LEU A 465 2.96 -9.54 -15.67
CA LEU A 465 3.03 -8.86 -14.38
C LEU A 465 1.79 -7.98 -14.23
N ALA A 466 0.87 -8.38 -13.35
CA ALA A 466 -0.33 -7.62 -13.05
C ALA A 466 0.02 -6.24 -12.47
N ALA A 467 -0.89 -5.27 -12.60
CA ALA A 467 -0.76 -3.99 -11.93
C ALA A 467 -0.76 -4.17 -10.40
N ASP A 468 -0.09 -3.25 -9.71
CA ASP A 468 -0.05 -3.19 -8.24
C ASP A 468 -0.97 -2.07 -7.76
N TYR A 469 -1.95 -2.43 -6.93
CA TYR A 469 -2.92 -1.51 -6.32
C TYR A 469 -2.80 -1.47 -4.80
N THR A 470 -1.69 -1.96 -4.26
CA THR A 470 -1.51 -2.16 -2.83
C THR A 470 -1.13 -0.88 -2.10
N ALA A 471 -0.60 0.12 -2.80
CA ALA A 471 -0.38 1.46 -2.28
C ALA A 471 -1.73 2.21 -2.16
N ARG A 472 -2.56 1.83 -1.19
CA ARG A 472 -3.80 2.52 -0.81
C ARG A 472 -4.04 2.49 0.69
#